data_AF-A0A2D9CC29-F1
#
_entry.id   AF-A0A2D9CC29-F1
#
_cell.length_a   1.000
_cell.length_b   1.000
_cell.length_c   1.000
_cell.angle_alpha   90.00
_cell.angle_beta   90.00
_cell.angle_gamma   90.00
#
_symmetry.space_group_name_H-M   'P 1'
#
loop_
_entity.id
_entity.type
_entity.pdbx_description
1 polymer ?
#
loop_
_entity_poly.entity_id
_entity_poly.type
_entity_poly.pdbx_seq_one_letter_code
_entity_poly.pdbx_strand_id
1 'polypeptide(L)' 'MFIGALLVCSSMADVKTCDVKMNTKNLYETKRECVQEMQGIAKYVFNMLELNAKPYCFPIGQNHI' A
#
# COMPACT_ATOMS: atom_id res chain seq x y z
N MET A 1 15.86 1.34 0.36
CA MET A 1 14.73 1.78 1.20
C MET A 1 13.43 1.75 0.40
N PHE A 2 12.31 1.54 1.07
CA PHE A 2 10.98 1.42 0.47
C PHE A 2 9.94 2.26 1.24
N ILE A 3 8.94 2.76 0.53
CA ILE A 3 7.71 3.33 1.11
C ILE A 3 6.53 2.44 0.76
N GLY A 4 5.69 2.19 1.76
CA GLY A 4 4.47 1.43 1.60
C GLY A 4 3.31 2.30 1.12
N ALA A 5 2.45 1.75 0.27
CA ALA A 5 1.20 2.37 -0.14
C ALA A 5 0.09 1.31 -0.23
N LEU A 6 -1.15 1.74 -0.02
CA LEU A 6 -2.34 0.96 -0.30
C LEU A 6 -3.07 1.58 -1.47
N LEU A 7 -3.43 0.75 -2.45
CA LEU A 7 -4.52 1.06 -3.36
C LEU A 7 -5.81 0.60 -2.69
N VAL A 8 -6.64 1.55 -2.26
CA VAL A 8 -7.91 1.28 -1.58
C VAL A 8 -9.04 1.59 -2.55
N CYS A 9 -9.89 0.61 -2.84
CA CYS A 9 -10.98 0.72 -3.80
C CYS A 9 -12.32 0.34 -3.15
N SER A 10 -13.35 1.13 -3.42
CA SER A 10 -14.73 0.72 -3.12
C SER A 10 -15.18 -0.44 -4.04
N SER A 11 -14.66 -0.50 -5.27
CA SER A 11 -14.86 -1.60 -6.20
C SER A 11 -13.56 -1.96 -6.91
N MET A 12 -13.21 -3.25 -6.95
CA MET A 12 -12.04 -3.72 -7.70
C MET A 12 -12.24 -3.70 -9.22
N ALA A 13 -13.48 -3.53 -9.68
CA ALA A 13 -13.82 -3.49 -11.11
C ALA A 13 -13.69 -2.08 -11.72
N ASP A 14 -13.64 -1.02 -10.90
CA ASP A 14 -13.53 0.35 -11.38
C ASP A 14 -12.41 1.11 -10.66
N VAL A 15 -11.32 1.35 -11.39
CA VAL A 15 -10.13 2.07 -10.91
C VAL A 15 -10.43 3.50 -10.48
N LYS A 16 -11.50 4.13 -10.98
CA LYS A 16 -11.91 5.49 -10.56
C LYS A 16 -12.38 5.53 -9.11
N THR A 17 -12.77 4.38 -8.56
CA THR A 17 -13.15 4.23 -7.14
C THR A 17 -11.95 3.99 -6.23
N CYS A 18 -10.74 3.94 -6.80
CA CYS A 18 -9.52 3.65 -6.07
C CYS A 18 -8.77 4.93 -5.69
N ASP A 19 -8.38 5.00 -4.43
CA ASP A 19 -7.44 5.99 -3.90
C ASP A 19 -6.11 5.31 -3.57
N VAL A 20 -5.01 6.04 -3.75
CA VAL A 20 -3.71 5.65 -3.23
C VAL A 20 -3.48 6.32 -1.88
N LYS A 21 -3.29 5.53 -0.83
CA LYS A 21 -2.92 5.99 0.51
C LYS A 21 -1.50 5.55 0.82
N MET A 22 -0.57 6.51 0.86
CA MET A 22 0.83 6.24 1.20
C MET A 22 1.02 6.21 2.72
N ASN A 23 1.81 5.25 3.21
CA ASN A 23 2.31 5.24 4.58
C ASN A 23 3.64 6.01 4.60
N THR A 24 3.57 7.31 4.84
CA THR A 24 4.74 8.21 4.90
C THR A 24 5.46 8.18 6.26
N LYS A 25 4.92 7.47 7.26
CA LYS A 25 5.48 7.42 8.61
C LYS A 25 6.66 6.46 8.73
N ASN A 26 6.62 5.37 7.96
CA ASN A 26 7.62 4.31 8.02
C ASN A 26 8.32 4.17 6.67
N LEU A 27 9.65 4.18 6.73
CA LEU A 27 10.50 3.75 5.64
C LEU A 27 11.04 2.37 6.00
N TYR A 28 11.06 1.48 5.02
CA TYR A 28 11.48 0.10 5.21
C TYR A 28 12.82 -0.15 4.54
N GLU A 29 13.69 -0.90 5.18
CA GLU A 29 14.98 -1.26 4.59
C GLU A 29 14.79 -2.21 3.42
N THR A 30 13.92 -3.22 3.60
CA THR A 30 13.66 -4.24 2.59
C THR A 30 12.23 -4.18 2.04
N LYS A 31 12.06 -4.66 0.79
CA LYS A 31 10.74 -4.83 0.19
C LYS A 31 9.87 -5.81 0.99
N ARG A 32 10.49 -6.84 1.58
CA ARG A 32 9.79 -7.89 2.32
C ARG A 32 9.12 -7.32 3.57
N GLU A 33 9.84 -6.54 4.37
CA GLU A 33 9.31 -5.89 5.57
C GLU A 33 8.15 -4.97 5.21
N CYS A 34 8.33 -4.13 4.18
CA CYS A 34 7.26 -3.26 3.68
C CYS A 34 6.01 -4.06 3.28
N VAL A 35 6.16 -5.13 2.50
CA VAL A 35 5.00 -5.94 2.06
C VAL A 35 4.30 -6.59 3.25
N GLN A 36 5.04 -7.11 4.23
CA GLN A 36 4.45 -7.75 5.41
C GLN A 36 3.63 -6.76 6.24
N GLU A 37 4.15 -5.57 6.51
CA GLU A 37 3.41 -4.55 7.25
C GLU A 37 2.18 -4.07 6.47
N MET A 38 2.36 -3.73 5.18
CA MET A 38 1.27 -3.23 4.35
C MET A 38 0.18 -4.28 4.11
N GLN A 39 0.50 -5.57 4.09
CA GLN A 39 -0.50 -6.65 4.06
C GLN A 39 -1.34 -6.69 5.34
N GLY A 40 -0.72 -6.47 6.51
CA GLY A 40 -1.44 -6.35 7.78
C GLY A 40 -2.44 -5.19 7.75
N ILE A 41 -2.00 -4.02 7.26
CA ILE A 41 -2.86 -2.84 7.13
C ILE A 41 -3.97 -3.10 6.09
N ALA A 42 -3.67 -3.71 4.95
CA ALA A 42 -4.68 -4.05 3.94
C ALA A 42 -5.77 -4.96 4.49
N LYS A 43 -5.39 -5.99 5.27
CA LYS A 43 -6.34 -6.89 5.94
C LYS A 43 -7.21 -6.13 6.96
N TYR A 44 -6.63 -5.19 7.70
CA TYR A 44 -7.37 -4.34 8.62
C TYR A 44 -8.40 -3.47 7.87
N VAL A 45 -8.00 -2.83 6.77
CA VAL A 45 -8.90 -2.01 5.94
C VAL A 45 -10.07 -2.84 5.40
N PHE A 46 -9.80 -4.05 4.91
CA PHE A 46 -10.85 -4.95 4.44
C PHE A 46 -11.81 -5.36 5.56
N ASN A 47 -11.29 -5.78 6.71
CA ASN A 47 -12.12 -6.28 7.81
C ASN A 47 -12.94 -5.17 8.51
N MET A 48 -12.43 -3.94 8.58
CA MET A 48 -13.06 -2.86 9.35
C MET A 48 -13.89 -1.90 8.50
N LEU A 49 -13.47 -1.67 7.25
CA LEU A 49 -14.10 -0.69 6.37
C LEU A 49 -14.82 -1.35 5.18
N GLU A 50 -14.73 -2.68 5.03
CA GLU A 50 -15.26 -3.43 3.89
C GLU A 50 -14.75 -2.93 2.52
N LEU A 51 -13.58 -2.27 2.53
CA LEU A 51 -12.93 -1.77 1.33
C LEU A 51 -11.85 -2.74 0.84
N ASN A 52 -11.73 -2.87 -0.47
CA ASN A 52 -10.66 -3.67 -1.04
C ASN A 52 -9.35 -2.87 -0.98
N ALA A 53 -8.32 -3.41 -0.35
CA ALA A 53 -7.02 -2.77 -0.26
C ALA A 53 -5.92 -3.68 -0.81
N LYS A 54 -5.10 -3.15 -1.72
CA LYS A 54 -3.95 -3.85 -2.29
C LYS A 54 -2.65 -3.14 -1.90
N PRO A 55 -1.71 -3.83 -1.23
CA PRO A 55 -0.44 -3.22 -0.85
C PRO A 55 0.53 -3.12 -2.03
N TYR A 56 1.30 -2.04 -2.04
CA TYR A 56 2.43 -1.82 -2.93
C TYR A 56 3.60 -1.19 -2.17
N CYS A 57 4.82 -1.53 -2.55
CA CYS A 57 6.04 -1.03 -1.93
C CYS A 57 6.95 -0.42 -3.00
N PHE A 58 7.08 0.90 -2.97
CA PHE A 58 7.90 1.66 -3.91
C PHE A 58 9.34 1.77 -3.39
N PRO A 59 10.36 1.47 -4.21
CA PRO A 59 11.74 1.79 -3.83
C PRO A 59 11.93 3.31 -3.80
N ILE A 60 12.67 3.81 -2.81
CA ILE A 60 13.06 5.22 -2.72
C ILE A 60 14.58 5.32 -2.83
N GLY A 61 15.05 6.35 -3.53
CA GLY A 61 16.48 6.61 -3.72
C GLY A 61 17.09 5.89 -4.92
N GLN A 62 16.30 5.15 -5.69
CA GLN A 62 16.69 4.76 -7.05
C GLN A 62 16.33 5.94 -7.96
N ASN A 63 17.34 6.76 -8.28
CA ASN A 63 17.24 7.75 -9.35
C ASN A 63 16.92 7.00 -10.65
N HIS A 64 15.66 6.99 -11.05
CA HIS A 64 15.28 6.69 -12.41
C HIS A 64 15.57 7.94 -13.25
N ILE A 65 16.83 8.07 -13.69
CA ILE A 65 17.21 8.87 -14.86
C ILE A 65 16.94 8.00 -16.09
#